data_AF-A0A328U7J1-F1
#
_entry.id   AF-A0A328U7J1-F1
#
_cell.length_a   1.000
_cell.length_b   1.000
_cell.length_c   1.000
_cell.angle_alpha   90.00
_cell.angle_beta   90.00
_cell.angle_gamma   90.00
#
_symmetry.space_group_name_H-M   'P 1'
#
loop_
_entity.id
_entity.type
_entity.pdbx_description
1 polymer ?
#
loop_
_entity_poly.entity_id
_entity_poly.type
_entity_poly.pdbx_seq_one_letter_code
_entity_poly.pdbx_strand_id
1 'polypeptide(L)' 'MSEYKEFLEEKAAIDGYLEQGYRIVNVIEDLSGDQLQLAPPEADGYPVTLHLRNANARKYWTSRLLANG' A
#
# COMPACT_ATOMS: atom_id res chain seq x y z
N MET A 1 -11.82 -13.04 -10.88
CA MET A 1 -11.38 -13.55 -9.54
C MET A 1 -12.15 -12.77 -8.50
N SER A 2 -12.51 -13.37 -7.36
CA SER A 2 -13.37 -12.71 -6.37
C SER A 2 -12.66 -11.46 -5.81
N GLU A 3 -13.36 -10.32 -5.77
CA GLU A 3 -12.84 -9.04 -5.24
C GLU A 3 -12.22 -9.19 -3.84
N TYR A 4 -12.72 -10.15 -3.05
CA TYR A 4 -12.17 -10.44 -1.73
C TYR A 4 -10.74 -11.00 -1.77
N LYS A 5 -10.39 -11.78 -2.79
CA LYS A 5 -9.05 -12.34 -2.94
C LYS A 5 -8.04 -11.25 -3.32
N GLU A 6 -8.41 -10.37 -4.24
CA GLU A 6 -7.60 -9.21 -4.63
C GLU A 6 -7.35 -8.29 -3.42
N PHE A 7 -8.38 -8.05 -2.61
CA PHE A 7 -8.21 -7.34 -1.34
C PHE A 7 -7.20 -8.01 -0.40
N LEU A 8 -7.26 -9.34 -0.22
CA LEU A 8 -6.34 -10.04 0.67
C LEU A 8 -4.90 -9.99 0.17
N GLU A 9 -4.68 -10.11 -1.14
CA GLU A 9 -3.36 -10.00 -1.77
C GLU A 9 -2.78 -8.59 -1.60
N GLU A 10 -3.58 -7.57 -1.87
CA GLU A 10 -3.20 -6.16 -1.70
C GLU A 10 -2.91 -5.81 -0.23
N LYS A 11 -3.76 -6.28 0.70
CA LYS A 11 -3.56 -6.11 2.14
C LYS A 11 -2.25 -6.76 2.59
N ALA A 12 -2.00 -8.01 2.18
CA ALA A 12 -0.78 -8.73 2.54
C ALA A 12 0.48 -8.04 1.99
N ALA A 13 0.41 -7.47 0.78
CA ALA A 13 1.49 -6.68 0.22
C ALA A 13 1.77 -5.44 1.08
N ILE A 14 0.75 -4.64 1.40
CA ILE A 14 0.90 -3.45 2.26
C ILE A 14 1.53 -3.82 3.59
N ASP A 15 0.97 -4.80 4.30
CA ASP A 15 1.47 -5.22 5.61
C ASP A 15 2.91 -5.73 5.50
N GLY A 16 3.23 -6.53 4.48
CA GLY A 16 4.57 -7.07 4.27
C GLY A 16 5.64 -5.99 4.04
N TYR A 17 5.33 -4.92 3.29
CA TYR A 17 6.26 -3.80 3.12
C TYR A 17 6.40 -2.96 4.39
N LEU A 18 5.30 -2.70 5.09
CA LEU A 18 5.33 -1.98 6.37
C LEU A 18 6.14 -2.74 7.44
N GLU A 19 6.01 -4.07 7.51
CA GLU A 19 6.80 -4.93 8.39
C GLU A 19 8.29 -4.93 8.04
N GLN A 20 8.62 -4.84 6.75
CA GLN A 20 10.00 -4.66 6.27
C GLN A 20 10.56 -3.26 6.58
N GLY A 21 9.78 -2.37 7.19
CA GLY A 21 10.20 -1.01 7.54
C GLY A 21 10.07 0.01 6.42
N TYR A 22 9.43 -0.36 5.29
CA TYR A 22 9.12 0.60 4.25
C TYR A 22 8.11 1.62 4.75
N ARG A 23 8.25 2.86 4.28
CA ARG A 23 7.36 3.96 4.64
C ARG A 23 6.65 4.46 3.40
N ILE A 24 5.35 4.66 3.51
CA ILE A 24 4.58 5.31 2.44
C ILE A 24 5.02 6.77 2.40
N VAL A 25 5.61 7.18 1.28
CA VAL A 25 6.11 8.55 1.08
C VAL A 25 5.23 9.36 0.16
N ASN A 26 4.44 8.70 -0.69
CA ASN A 26 3.50 9.37 -1.59
C ASN A 26 2.37 8.43 -1.99
N VAL A 27 1.23 9.02 -2.32
CA VAL A 27 0.01 8.31 -2.73
C VAL A 27 -0.56 9.02 -3.94
N ILE A 28 -0.81 8.26 -5.01
CA ILE A 28 -1.43 8.76 -6.24
C ILE A 28 -2.75 8.04 -6.41
N GLU A 29 -3.85 8.74 -6.15
CA GLU A 29 -5.20 8.20 -6.36
C GLU A 29 -5.64 8.46 -7.82
N ASP A 30 -6.08 7.41 -8.51
CA ASP A 30 -6.64 7.48 -9.86
C ASP A 30 -8.02 6.79 -9.91
N LEU A 31 -8.77 7.04 -10.98
CA LEU A 31 -10.06 6.39 -11.24
C LEU A 31 -9.94 4.86 -11.33
N SER A 32 -8.74 4.35 -11.63
CA SER A 32 -8.43 2.92 -11.75
C SER A 32 -7.90 2.27 -10.47
N GLY A 33 -7.68 3.04 -9.40
CA GLY A 33 -7.08 2.58 -8.14
C GLY A 33 -6.06 3.56 -7.55
N ASP A 34 -5.46 3.18 -6.42
CA ASP A 34 -4.46 3.99 -5.72
C ASP A 34 -3.06 3.43 -5.98
N GLN A 35 -2.07 4.30 -6.10
CA GLN A 35 -0.66 3.94 -6.18
C GLN A 35 0.05 4.41 -4.92
N LEU A 36 0.52 3.48 -4.10
CA LEU A 36 1.33 3.79 -2.91
C LEU A 36 2.80 3.70 -3.26
N GLN A 37 3.50 4.82 -3.17
CA GLN A 37 4.95 4.87 -3.27
C GLN A 37 5.55 4.65 -1.88
N LEU A 38 6.32 3.58 -1.75
CA LEU A 38 6.98 3.13 -0.55
C LEU A 38 8.47 3.39 -0.69
N ALA A 39 9.03 4.14 0.25
CA ALA A 39 10.47 4.27 0.40
C ALA A 39 11.01 3.17 1.32
N PRO A 40 12.13 2.54 0.95
CA PRO A 40 12.83 1.59 1.82
C PRO A 40 13.35 2.28 3.08
N PRO A 41 13.56 1.53 4.18
CA PRO A 41 14.19 2.08 5.38
C PRO A 41 15.68 2.43 5.18
N GLU A 42 16.34 1.76 4.23
CA GLU A 42 17.75 1.94 3.91
C GLU A 42 17.95 2.87 2.71
N ALA A 43 19.00 3.68 2.74
CA ALA A 43 19.29 4.67 1.70
C ALA A 43 19.62 4.04 0.32
N ASP A 44 20.14 2.80 0.31
CA ASP A 44 20.46 2.03 -0.91
C ASP A 44 19.31 1.13 -1.38
N GLY A 45 18.17 1.13 -0.68
CA GLY A 45 17.03 0.34 -1.08
C GLY A 45 16.35 0.87 -2.34
N TYR A 46 15.56 0.03 -3.00
CA TYR A 46 14.73 0.44 -4.13
C TYR A 46 13.35 0.89 -3.65
N PRO A 47 12.85 2.06 -4.10
CA PRO A 47 11.47 2.45 -3.88
C PRO A 47 10.53 1.47 -4.58
N VAL A 48 9.41 1.18 -3.94
CA VAL A 48 8.40 0.24 -4.43
C VAL A 48 7.10 0.98 -4.65
N THR A 49 6.42 0.71 -5.76
CA THR A 49 5.07 1.21 -6.02
C THR A 49 4.07 0.07 -5.93
N LEU A 50 3.14 0.13 -4.98
CA LEU A 50 2.00 -0.76 -4.90
C LEU A 50 0.82 -0.17 -5.66
N HIS A 51 0.19 -0.97 -6.52
CA HIS A 51 -1.06 -0.60 -7.18
C HIS A 51 -2.22 -1.31 -6.47
N LEU A 52 -3.12 -0.53 -5.91
CA LEU A 52 -4.31 -0.99 -5.21
C LEU A 52 -5.54 -0.73 -6.08
N ARG A 53 -6.10 -1.79 -6.64
CA ARG A 53 -7.31 -1.72 -7.45
C ARG A 53 -8.57 -1.94 -6.61
N ASN A 54 -8.44 -2.61 -5.46
CA ASN A 54 -9.58 -2.94 -4.63
C ASN A 54 -10.01 -1.78 -3.72
N ALA A 55 -11.29 -1.42 -3.76
CA ALA A 55 -11.83 -0.35 -2.92
C ALA A 55 -11.69 -0.58 -1.41
N ASN A 56 -11.66 -1.85 -0.95
CA ASN A 56 -11.44 -2.16 0.46
C ASN A 56 -9.97 -2.00 0.86
N ALA A 57 -9.03 -2.29 -0.05
CA ALA A 57 -7.61 -2.08 0.21
C ALA A 57 -7.31 -0.59 0.36
N ARG A 58 -8.01 0.25 -0.41
CA ARG A 58 -7.98 1.71 -0.29
C ARG A 58 -8.32 2.19 1.11
N LYS A 59 -9.49 1.77 1.62
CA LYS A 59 -9.91 2.08 3.00
C LYS A 59 -8.92 1.57 4.04
N TYR A 60 -8.35 0.38 3.81
CA TYR A 60 -7.40 -0.23 4.74
C TYR A 60 -6.11 0.60 4.87
N TRP A 61 -5.43 0.93 3.77
CA TRP A 61 -4.16 1.69 3.85
C TRP A 61 -4.39 3.10 4.41
N THR A 62 -5.48 3.78 4.02
CA THR A 62 -5.80 5.11 4.54
C THR A 62 -6.01 5.07 6.05
N SER A 63 -6.74 4.07 6.58
CA SER A 63 -6.93 3.91 8.02
C SER A 63 -5.60 3.65 8.76
N ARG A 64 -4.68 2.91 8.15
CA ARG A 64 -3.35 2.62 8.71
C ARG A 64 -2.46 3.85 8.77
N LEU A 65 -2.52 4.74 7.78
CA LEU A 65 -1.81 6.02 7.82
C LEU A 65 -2.36 6.94 8.89
N LEU A 66 -3.69 7.07 8.98
CA LEU A 66 -4.34 7.92 9.97
C LEU A 66 -4.13 7.43 11.41
N ALA A 67 -4.00 6.11 11.61
CA ALA A 67 -3.76 5.53 12.94
C ALA A 67 -2.32 5.71 13.45
N ASN A 68 -1.36 6.01 12.56
CA ASN A 68 0.05 6.23 12.90
C ASN A 68 0.47 7.72 12.77
N GLY A 69 -0.50 8.64 12.67
CA GLY A 69 -0.29 10.09 12.63
C GLY A 69 -0.25 10.74 14.00
#